data_AF-A0A531M6A0-F1
#
_entry.id   AF-A0A531M6A0-F1
#
_cell.length_a   1.000
_cell.length_b   1.000
_cell.length_c   1.000
_cell.angle_alpha   90.00
_cell.angle_beta   90.00
_cell.angle_gamma   90.00
#
_symmetry.space_group_name_H-M   'P 1'
#
loop_
_entity.id
_entity.type
_entity.pdbx_description
1 polymer ?
#
loop_
_entity_poly.entity_id
_entity_poly.type
_entity_poly.pdbx_seq_one_letter_code
_entity_poly.pdbx_strand_id
1 'polypeptide(L)'
;GMTRASLGVQDFDPKVQRAINREQSFQLTRHVVDGTRARGVRSVNLDLLYGLPHQTLESVASTVTQALTLEPDRIALFGYAHVPWFKKHQTMIDDAWLPQSAERLAQSQLAAQLIVSAGYEAIGIDHFAKPDDALAISARAGKIRRNFQGYTEDRCETLIGLGPSAISRFRQGYAQNITATGEYEKAVN
;
A
#
# COMPACT_ATOMS: atom_id res chain seq x y z
N GLY A 1 -19.66 10.02 -6.94
CA GLY A 1 -19.20 8.64 -7.17
C GLY A 1 -17.76 8.47 -6.71
N MET A 2 -17.20 7.26 -6.83
CA MET A 2 -15.81 6.96 -6.50
C MET A 2 -14.85 7.58 -7.54
N THR A 3 -13.84 8.33 -7.09
CA THR A 3 -12.89 9.03 -7.98
C THR A 3 -11.46 8.51 -7.89
N ARG A 4 -11.16 7.69 -6.86
CA ARG A 4 -9.85 7.11 -6.57
C ARG A 4 -10.02 5.66 -6.11
N ALA A 5 -9.04 4.81 -6.37
CA ALA A 5 -9.00 3.44 -5.86
C ALA A 5 -7.57 3.07 -5.45
N SER A 6 -7.43 2.26 -4.39
CA SER A 6 -6.16 1.61 -4.03
C SER A 6 -6.34 0.11 -4.12
N LEU A 7 -5.43 -0.57 -4.80
CA LEU A 7 -5.46 -2.01 -5.01
C LEU A 7 -4.25 -2.65 -4.36
N GLY A 8 -4.51 -3.56 -3.43
CA GLY A 8 -3.47 -4.36 -2.81
C GLY A 8 -3.00 -5.47 -3.74
N VAL A 9 -1.81 -5.30 -4.33
CA VAL A 9 -1.16 -6.28 -5.23
C VAL A 9 -0.15 -7.15 -4.48
N GLN A 10 0.63 -6.53 -3.61
CA GLN A 10 1.73 -7.11 -2.82
C GLN A 10 2.86 -7.68 -3.67
N ASP A 11 2.60 -8.75 -4.42
CA ASP A 11 3.56 -9.46 -5.27
C ASP A 11 2.84 -10.19 -6.41
N PHE A 12 3.51 -10.43 -7.53
CA PHE A 12 3.01 -11.25 -8.64
C PHE A 12 3.67 -12.63 -8.74
N ASP A 13 4.73 -12.90 -7.97
CA ASP A 13 5.40 -14.20 -7.94
C ASP A 13 4.51 -15.26 -7.26
N PRO A 14 4.12 -16.34 -7.98
CA PRO A 14 3.25 -17.38 -7.42
C PRO A 14 3.83 -18.11 -6.20
N LYS A 15 5.16 -18.15 -6.05
CA LYS A 15 5.83 -18.73 -4.87
C LYS A 15 5.65 -17.82 -3.66
N VAL A 16 5.84 -16.52 -3.83
CA VAL A 16 5.64 -15.52 -2.77
C VAL A 16 4.15 -15.49 -2.38
N GLN A 17 3.24 -15.44 -3.35
CA GLN A 17 1.80 -15.41 -3.13
C GLN A 17 1.29 -16.62 -2.34
N ARG A 18 1.74 -17.84 -2.68
CA ARG A 18 1.39 -19.05 -1.93
C ARG A 18 1.89 -19.01 -0.49
N ALA A 19 3.11 -18.51 -0.27
CA ALA A 19 3.68 -18.40 1.08
C ALA A 19 2.91 -17.43 1.98
N ILE A 20 2.22 -16.44 1.41
CA ILE A 20 1.37 -15.49 2.16
C ILE A 20 -0.13 -15.77 2.03
N ASN A 21 -0.52 -16.90 1.45
CA ASN A 21 -1.90 -17.29 1.20
C ASN A 21 -2.72 -16.20 0.45
N ARG A 22 -2.14 -15.65 -0.62
CA ARG A 22 -2.74 -14.57 -1.41
C ARG A 22 -2.51 -14.75 -2.90
N GLU A 23 -3.10 -15.78 -3.47
CA GLU A 23 -3.02 -16.05 -4.90
C GLU A 23 -3.90 -15.07 -5.71
N GLN A 24 -3.26 -14.30 -6.58
CA GLN A 24 -3.91 -13.32 -7.43
C GLN A 24 -3.11 -13.16 -8.72
N SER A 25 -3.73 -13.50 -9.85
CA SER A 25 -3.03 -13.36 -11.14
C SER A 25 -2.84 -11.89 -11.53
N PHE A 26 -1.75 -11.61 -12.24
CA PHE A 26 -1.54 -10.32 -12.91
C PHE A 26 -2.74 -9.92 -13.81
N GLN A 27 -3.32 -10.90 -14.51
CA GLN A 27 -4.46 -10.67 -15.39
C GLN A 27 -5.71 -10.19 -14.65
N LEU A 28 -5.96 -10.75 -13.45
CA LEU A 28 -7.05 -10.29 -12.60
C LEU A 28 -6.81 -8.85 -12.13
N THR A 29 -5.60 -8.52 -11.68
CA THR A 29 -5.23 -7.15 -11.29
C THR A 29 -5.44 -6.18 -12.45
N ARG A 30 -4.95 -6.52 -13.65
CA ARG A 30 -5.14 -5.71 -14.86
C ARG A 30 -6.61 -5.46 -15.15
N HIS A 31 -7.43 -6.52 -15.14
CA HIS A 31 -8.86 -6.41 -15.36
C HIS A 31 -9.54 -5.46 -14.36
N VAL A 32 -9.14 -5.50 -13.09
CA VAL A 32 -9.66 -4.59 -12.05
C VAL A 32 -9.22 -3.14 -12.30
N VAL A 33 -7.95 -2.91 -12.62
CA VAL A 33 -7.42 -1.57 -12.95
C VAL A 33 -8.20 -0.97 -14.12
N ASP A 34 -8.30 -1.70 -15.23
CA ASP A 34 -8.99 -1.27 -16.45
C ASP A 34 -10.47 -1.01 -16.19
N GLY A 35 -11.13 -1.95 -15.49
CA GLY A 35 -12.55 -1.83 -15.15
C GLY A 35 -12.84 -0.65 -14.22
N THR A 36 -11.91 -0.31 -13.33
CA THR A 36 -12.02 0.83 -12.41
C THR A 36 -11.89 2.15 -13.17
N ARG A 37 -10.91 2.25 -14.07
CA ARG A 37 -10.71 3.41 -14.96
C ARG A 37 -11.89 3.62 -15.92
N ALA A 38 -12.39 2.55 -16.53
CA ALA A 38 -13.55 2.59 -17.42
C ALA A 38 -14.81 3.15 -16.75
N ARG A 39 -14.88 3.13 -15.41
CA ARG A 39 -15.98 3.66 -14.59
C ARG A 39 -15.72 5.07 -14.03
N GLY A 40 -14.69 5.76 -14.52
CA GLY A 40 -14.42 7.17 -14.20
C GLY A 40 -13.53 7.40 -12.98
N VAL A 41 -12.85 6.38 -12.47
CA VAL A 41 -11.79 6.57 -11.47
C VAL A 41 -10.56 7.15 -12.14
N ARG A 42 -10.07 8.26 -11.57
CA ARG A 42 -9.01 9.08 -12.17
C ARG A 42 -7.64 8.90 -11.54
N SER A 43 -7.57 8.16 -10.43
CA SER A 43 -6.31 7.88 -9.74
C SER A 43 -6.36 6.48 -9.15
N VAL A 44 -5.50 5.61 -9.62
CA VAL A 44 -5.32 4.24 -9.15
C VAL A 44 -3.97 4.14 -8.44
N ASN A 45 -3.99 3.68 -7.20
CA ASN A 45 -2.81 3.30 -6.43
C ASN A 45 -2.63 1.78 -6.43
N LEU A 46 -1.39 1.31 -6.54
CA LEU A 46 -1.04 -0.09 -6.28
C LEU A 46 -0.17 -0.19 -5.02
N ASP A 47 -0.56 -1.07 -4.10
CA ASP A 47 0.26 -1.39 -2.93
C ASP A 47 1.14 -2.62 -3.25
N LEU A 48 2.46 -2.41 -3.23
CA LEU A 48 3.49 -3.44 -3.42
C LEU A 48 4.25 -3.66 -2.10
N LEU A 49 4.74 -4.86 -1.89
CA LEU A 49 5.52 -5.20 -0.70
C LEU A 49 6.93 -5.68 -1.07
N TYR A 50 7.89 -5.34 -0.22
CA TYR A 50 9.21 -5.97 -0.18
C TYR A 50 9.45 -6.64 1.17
N GLY A 51 10.42 -7.55 1.24
CA GLY A 51 10.71 -8.33 2.44
C GLY A 51 9.75 -9.50 2.70
N LEU A 52 8.96 -9.92 1.71
CA LEU A 52 8.09 -11.09 1.81
C LEU A 52 8.88 -12.41 1.71
N PRO A 53 8.30 -13.54 2.16
CA PRO A 53 8.94 -14.85 2.02
C PRO A 53 9.31 -15.17 0.58
N HIS A 54 10.50 -15.73 0.37
CA HIS A 54 11.07 -16.11 -0.92
C HIS A 54 11.39 -14.97 -1.89
N GLN A 55 11.16 -13.69 -1.52
CA GLN A 55 11.55 -12.60 -2.39
C GLN A 55 13.07 -12.52 -2.53
N THR A 56 13.50 -12.41 -3.77
CA THR A 56 14.85 -12.03 -4.22
C THR A 56 14.81 -10.68 -4.91
N LEU A 57 15.97 -10.07 -5.15
CA LEU A 57 16.07 -8.84 -5.94
C LEU A 57 15.42 -8.98 -7.33
N GLU A 58 15.63 -10.11 -7.99
CA GLU A 58 15.06 -10.41 -9.30
C GLU A 58 13.51 -10.50 -9.24
N SER A 59 12.97 -11.21 -8.26
CA SER A 59 11.51 -11.32 -8.10
C SER A 59 10.85 -9.97 -7.81
N VAL A 60 11.48 -9.14 -6.96
CA VAL A 60 10.98 -7.80 -6.64
C VAL A 60 11.03 -6.90 -7.88
N ALA A 61 12.13 -6.95 -8.64
CA ALA A 61 12.24 -6.21 -9.89
C ALA A 61 11.16 -6.63 -10.89
N SER A 62 10.94 -7.95 -11.06
CA SER A 62 9.88 -8.48 -11.93
C SER A 62 8.49 -8.00 -11.52
N THR A 63 8.17 -8.05 -10.22
CA THR A 63 6.90 -7.56 -9.68
C THR A 63 6.70 -6.06 -9.92
N VAL A 64 7.73 -5.25 -9.66
CA VAL A 64 7.68 -3.80 -9.88
C VAL A 64 7.52 -3.48 -11.37
N THR A 65 8.30 -4.12 -12.25
CA THR A 65 8.19 -3.93 -13.70
C THR A 65 6.81 -4.30 -14.22
N GLN A 66 6.24 -5.42 -13.77
CA GLN A 66 4.87 -5.79 -14.10
C GLN A 66 3.86 -4.76 -13.60
N ALA A 67 3.96 -4.32 -12.35
CA ALA A 67 3.06 -3.30 -11.78
C ALA A 67 3.11 -1.98 -12.58
N LEU A 68 4.30 -1.57 -13.03
CA LEU A 68 4.48 -0.37 -13.85
C LEU A 68 3.78 -0.48 -15.22
N THR A 69 3.63 -1.68 -15.79
CA THR A 69 2.86 -1.87 -17.05
C THR A 69 1.37 -1.61 -16.90
N LEU A 70 0.85 -1.58 -15.66
CA LEU A 70 -0.53 -1.19 -15.36
C LEU A 70 -0.70 0.34 -15.29
N GLU A 71 0.40 1.08 -15.45
CA GLU A 71 0.49 2.54 -15.44
C GLU A 71 -0.22 3.21 -14.26
N PRO A 72 -0.05 2.74 -13.00
CA PRO A 72 -0.75 3.31 -11.86
C PRO A 72 -0.41 4.79 -11.68
N ASP A 73 -1.31 5.54 -11.06
CA ASP A 73 -1.07 6.98 -10.80
C ASP A 73 -0.21 7.15 -9.55
N ARG A 74 -0.29 6.19 -8.64
CA ARG A 74 0.49 6.10 -7.40
C ARG A 74 0.95 4.67 -7.12
N ILE A 75 2.09 4.55 -6.46
CA ILE A 75 2.59 3.28 -5.94
C ILE A 75 2.92 3.48 -4.46
N ALA A 76 2.42 2.60 -3.61
CA ALA A 76 2.86 2.50 -2.23
C ALA A 76 3.71 1.23 -2.07
N LEU A 77 4.97 1.39 -1.68
CA LEU A 77 5.95 0.32 -1.53
C LEU A 77 6.25 0.10 -0.04
N PHE A 78 5.60 -0.91 0.55
CA PHE A 78 5.70 -1.18 1.98
C PHE A 78 6.70 -2.29 2.29
N GLY A 79 7.45 -2.11 3.38
CA GLY A 79 8.22 -3.20 3.96
C GLY A 79 7.30 -4.14 4.73
N TYR A 80 7.38 -5.45 4.47
CA TYR A 80 6.66 -6.45 5.24
C TYR A 80 7.09 -6.41 6.71
N ALA A 81 6.12 -6.24 7.61
CA ALA A 81 6.33 -6.29 9.05
C ALA A 81 6.00 -7.69 9.57
N HIS A 82 7.05 -8.48 9.85
CA HIS A 82 6.92 -9.79 10.45
C HIS A 82 6.89 -9.68 11.98
N VAL A 83 5.71 -9.85 12.57
CA VAL A 83 5.39 -9.68 13.99
C VAL A 83 4.50 -10.83 14.50
N PRO A 84 4.93 -12.11 14.40
CA PRO A 84 4.10 -13.29 14.69
C PRO A 84 3.59 -13.36 16.14
N TRP A 85 4.27 -12.68 17.07
CA TRP A 85 3.80 -12.52 18.46
C TRP A 85 2.48 -11.74 18.56
N PHE A 86 2.25 -10.79 17.64
CA PHE A 86 1.06 -9.96 17.58
C PHE A 86 0.06 -10.42 16.51
N LYS A 87 0.56 -10.90 15.35
CA LYS A 87 -0.26 -11.40 14.24
C LYS A 87 -0.07 -12.90 14.08
N LYS A 88 -0.85 -13.70 14.83
CA LYS A 88 -0.71 -15.16 14.91
C LYS A 88 -0.72 -15.88 13.56
N HIS A 89 -1.46 -15.42 12.55
CA HIS A 89 -1.45 -16.04 11.23
C HIS A 89 -0.06 -16.00 10.55
N GLN A 90 0.82 -15.08 10.95
CA GLN A 90 2.19 -15.02 10.42
C GLN A 90 3.07 -16.16 10.92
N THR A 91 2.68 -16.93 11.95
CA THR A 91 3.45 -18.12 12.38
C THR A 91 3.41 -19.26 11.35
N MET A 92 2.56 -19.14 10.32
CA MET A 92 2.53 -20.09 9.20
C MET A 92 3.63 -19.82 8.17
N ILE A 93 4.33 -18.68 8.28
CA ILE A 93 5.48 -18.33 7.46
C ILE A 93 6.73 -18.86 8.18
N ASP A 94 7.55 -19.61 7.46
CA ASP A 94 8.86 -20.02 7.96
C ASP A 94 9.84 -18.84 7.91
N ASP A 95 10.43 -18.50 9.05
CA ASP A 95 11.41 -17.42 9.19
C ASP A 95 12.61 -17.60 8.24
N ALA A 96 12.97 -18.85 7.92
CA ALA A 96 14.06 -19.15 6.98
C ALA A 96 13.75 -18.71 5.54
N TRP A 97 12.48 -18.45 5.21
CA TRP A 97 12.09 -17.94 3.90
C TRP A 97 12.17 -16.42 3.81
N LEU A 98 12.32 -15.73 4.93
CA LEU A 98 12.36 -14.27 4.96
C LEU A 98 13.75 -13.76 4.56
N PRO A 99 13.81 -12.73 3.70
CA PRO A 99 15.07 -12.08 3.39
C PRO A 99 15.63 -11.38 4.64
N GLN A 100 16.95 -11.45 4.79
CA GLN A 100 17.67 -10.82 5.88
C GLN A 100 17.69 -9.30 5.72
N SER A 101 18.06 -8.57 6.77
CA SER A 101 18.01 -7.09 6.79
C SER A 101 18.73 -6.42 5.62
N ALA A 102 19.91 -6.93 5.22
CA ALA A 102 20.67 -6.41 4.09
C ALA A 102 19.95 -6.64 2.74
N GLU A 103 19.36 -7.82 2.56
CA GLU A 103 18.59 -8.17 1.36
C GLU A 103 17.32 -7.32 1.28
N ARG A 104 16.62 -7.11 2.40
CA ARG A 104 15.44 -6.24 2.48
C ARG A 104 15.76 -4.80 2.11
N LEU A 105 16.88 -4.28 2.59
CA LEU A 105 17.35 -2.95 2.22
C LEU A 105 17.61 -2.88 0.71
N ALA A 106 18.35 -3.85 0.16
CA ALA A 106 18.63 -3.92 -1.27
C ALA A 106 17.35 -4.02 -2.11
N GLN A 107 16.37 -4.83 -1.69
CA GLN A 107 15.05 -4.92 -2.33
C GLN A 107 14.32 -3.58 -2.36
N SER A 108 14.28 -2.87 -1.21
CA SER A 108 13.64 -1.57 -1.12
C SER A 108 14.29 -0.52 -2.03
N GLN A 109 15.63 -0.49 -2.08
CA GLN A 109 16.40 0.44 -2.90
C GLN A 109 16.21 0.16 -4.39
N LEU A 110 16.29 -1.12 -4.80
CA LEU A 110 16.06 -1.53 -6.18
C LEU A 110 14.65 -1.18 -6.64
N ALA A 111 13.64 -1.54 -5.86
CA ALA A 111 12.24 -1.24 -6.19
C ALA A 111 12.00 0.28 -6.32
N ALA A 112 12.48 1.08 -5.36
CA ALA A 112 12.39 2.53 -5.43
C ALA A 112 13.10 3.10 -6.67
N GLN A 113 14.30 2.60 -6.98
CA GLN A 113 15.06 3.03 -8.15
C GLN A 113 14.31 2.73 -9.46
N LEU A 114 13.72 1.55 -9.59
CA LEU A 114 12.93 1.17 -10.77
C LEU A 114 11.70 2.07 -10.95
N ILE A 115 10.98 2.34 -9.86
CA ILE A 115 9.80 3.22 -9.88
C ILE A 115 10.19 4.65 -10.29
N VAL A 116 11.25 5.20 -9.71
CA VAL A 116 11.74 6.55 -10.06
C VAL A 116 12.25 6.59 -11.50
N SER A 117 12.96 5.56 -11.95
CA SER A 117 13.45 5.46 -13.34
C SER A 117 12.30 5.37 -14.36
N ALA A 118 11.13 4.90 -13.94
CA ALA A 118 9.91 4.90 -14.74
C ALA A 118 9.16 6.25 -14.75
N GLY A 119 9.73 7.30 -14.13
CA GLY A 119 9.20 8.67 -14.19
C GLY A 119 8.31 9.07 -13.01
N TYR A 120 8.23 8.27 -11.95
CA TYR A 120 7.50 8.63 -10.74
C TYR A 120 8.37 9.48 -9.80
N GLU A 121 7.74 10.36 -9.03
CA GLU A 121 8.39 11.13 -7.98
C GLU A 121 8.22 10.43 -6.63
N ALA A 122 9.31 10.33 -5.87
CA ALA A 122 9.27 9.91 -4.48
C ALA A 122 8.65 11.03 -3.63
N ILE A 123 7.51 10.74 -3.00
CA ILE A 123 6.78 11.70 -2.17
C ILE A 123 7.28 11.69 -0.72
N GLY A 124 7.63 10.49 -0.24
CA GLY A 124 8.00 10.28 1.14
C GLY A 124 8.54 8.87 1.35
N ILE A 125 8.31 8.32 2.55
CA ILE A 125 8.91 7.07 3.01
C ILE A 125 8.69 5.91 2.03
N ASP A 126 7.45 5.74 1.59
CA ASP A 126 6.94 4.56 0.90
C ASP A 126 6.04 4.91 -0.29
N HIS A 127 5.79 6.19 -0.58
CA HIS A 127 4.85 6.61 -1.62
C HIS A 127 5.55 7.25 -2.81
N PHE A 128 5.09 6.85 -4.00
CA PHE A 128 5.50 7.37 -5.30
C PHE A 128 4.26 7.81 -6.08
N ALA A 129 4.37 8.87 -6.86
CA ALA A 129 3.27 9.36 -7.68
C ALA A 129 3.77 9.91 -9.01
N LYS A 130 2.94 9.91 -10.04
CA LYS A 130 3.26 10.59 -11.31
C LYS A 130 3.45 12.10 -11.08
N PRO A 131 4.30 12.78 -11.88
CA PRO A 131 4.62 14.20 -11.67
C PRO A 131 3.42 15.16 -11.70
N ASP A 132 2.38 14.79 -12.43
CA ASP A 132 1.12 15.52 -12.61
C ASP A 132 0.03 15.12 -11.59
N ASP A 133 0.27 14.10 -10.75
CA ASP A 133 -0.63 13.75 -9.66
C ASP A 133 -0.66 14.89 -8.61
N ALA A 134 -1.85 15.18 -8.10
CA ALA A 134 -2.07 16.24 -7.10
C ALA A 134 -1.17 16.09 -5.86
N LEU A 135 -0.80 14.86 -5.49
CA LEU A 135 0.08 14.59 -4.37
C LEU A 135 1.53 15.01 -4.67
N ALA A 136 2.05 14.71 -5.86
CA ALA A 136 3.38 15.15 -6.29
C ALA A 136 3.47 16.68 -6.38
N ILE A 137 2.46 17.31 -6.98
CA ILE A 137 2.34 18.77 -7.04
C ILE A 137 2.34 19.39 -5.63
N SER A 138 1.56 18.82 -4.71
CA SER A 138 1.49 19.29 -3.32
C SER A 138 2.79 19.06 -2.56
N ALA A 139 3.51 17.97 -2.85
CA ALA A 139 4.79 17.63 -2.22
C ALA A 139 5.87 18.64 -2.60
N ARG A 140 5.99 18.96 -3.89
CA ARG A 140 6.90 20.01 -4.38
C ARG A 140 6.60 21.38 -3.76
N ALA A 141 5.34 21.65 -3.45
CA ALA A 141 4.92 22.89 -2.79
C ALA A 141 5.10 22.88 -1.25
N GLY A 142 5.59 21.79 -0.64
CA GLY A 142 5.73 21.66 0.81
C GLY A 142 4.39 21.63 1.57
N LYS A 143 3.33 21.17 0.90
CA LYS A 143 1.94 21.29 1.36
C LYS A 143 1.27 19.95 1.70
N ILE A 144 1.98 18.84 1.52
CA ILE A 144 1.47 17.51 1.86
C ILE A 144 1.31 17.35 3.37
N ARG A 145 0.35 16.52 3.74
CA ARG A 145 0.11 16.05 5.10
C ARG A 145 0.13 14.53 5.11
N ARG A 146 0.14 13.96 6.31
CA ARG A 146 -0.02 12.51 6.52
C ARG A 146 -1.15 12.26 7.50
N ASN A 147 -2.02 11.32 7.19
CA ASN A 147 -3.05 10.81 8.10
C ASN A 147 -2.91 9.28 8.24
N PHE A 148 -3.89 8.62 8.86
CA PHE A 148 -3.86 7.16 9.06
C PHE A 148 -3.92 6.34 7.77
N GLN A 149 -4.34 6.93 6.64
CA GLN A 149 -4.42 6.28 5.34
C GLN A 149 -3.18 6.56 4.44
N GLY A 150 -2.27 7.44 4.85
CA GLY A 150 -1.06 7.77 4.09
C GLY A 150 -0.87 9.26 3.83
N TYR A 151 -0.10 9.59 2.79
CA TYR A 151 0.12 10.97 2.37
C TYR A 151 -1.12 11.53 1.66
N THR A 152 -1.43 12.79 1.92
CA THR A 152 -2.61 13.45 1.36
C THR A 152 -2.38 14.94 1.14
N GLU A 153 -3.02 15.46 0.09
CA GLU A 153 -3.21 16.89 -0.16
C GLU A 153 -4.35 17.51 0.67
N ASP A 154 -5.15 16.69 1.36
CA ASP A 154 -6.28 17.13 2.17
C ASP A 154 -5.83 17.95 3.38
N ARG A 155 -6.47 19.11 3.55
CA ARG A 155 -6.22 20.08 4.62
C ARG A 155 -7.24 20.03 5.73
N CYS A 156 -8.23 19.15 5.64
CA CYS A 156 -9.27 19.04 6.66
C CYS A 156 -8.65 18.75 8.03
N GLU A 157 -8.93 19.59 9.01
CA GLU A 157 -8.41 19.42 10.37
C GLU A 157 -9.18 18.35 11.16
N THR A 158 -10.43 18.11 10.76
CA THR A 158 -11.33 17.13 11.39
C THR A 158 -11.56 15.93 10.49
N LEU A 159 -11.26 14.74 11.00
CA LEU A 159 -11.54 13.46 10.35
C LEU A 159 -12.48 12.67 11.27
N ILE A 160 -13.65 12.29 10.78
CA ILE A 160 -14.59 11.45 11.52
C ILE A 160 -14.49 10.02 10.96
N GLY A 161 -13.96 9.12 11.77
CA GLY A 161 -13.89 7.69 11.46
C GLY A 161 -15.19 7.00 11.83
N LEU A 162 -15.77 6.25 10.88
CA LEU A 162 -16.98 5.45 11.09
C LEU A 162 -16.64 3.97 11.02
N GLY A 163 -17.36 3.16 11.81
CA GLY A 163 -17.16 1.71 11.90
C GLY A 163 -16.17 1.29 12.99
N PRO A 164 -16.03 -0.03 13.21
CA PRO A 164 -15.13 -0.59 14.20
C PRO A 164 -13.68 -0.21 13.91
N SER A 165 -12.88 0.00 14.96
CA SER A 165 -11.46 0.40 14.94
C SER A 165 -11.12 1.76 14.32
N ALA A 166 -12.10 2.46 13.73
CA ALA A 166 -11.87 3.71 13.04
C ALA A 166 -11.31 4.78 13.97
N ILE A 167 -10.31 5.53 13.48
CA ILE A 167 -9.68 6.61 14.23
C ILE A 167 -10.16 7.95 13.67
N SER A 168 -10.70 8.78 14.57
CA SER A 168 -11.05 10.16 14.31
C SER A 168 -9.94 11.09 14.76
N ARG A 169 -9.80 12.22 14.07
CA ARG A 169 -8.94 13.35 14.45
C ARG A 169 -9.81 14.58 14.65
N PHE A 170 -9.67 15.23 15.79
CA PHE A 170 -10.25 16.53 16.09
C PHE A 170 -9.12 17.50 16.45
N ARG A 171 -9.45 18.79 16.63
CA ARG A 171 -8.46 19.79 17.07
C ARG A 171 -7.90 19.46 18.47
N GLN A 172 -8.70 18.80 19.30
CA GLN A 172 -8.36 18.43 20.68
C GLN A 172 -7.54 17.13 20.78
N GLY A 173 -7.46 16.34 19.71
CA GLY A 173 -6.74 15.07 19.73
C GLY A 173 -7.41 13.97 18.90
N TYR A 174 -7.08 12.72 19.24
CA TYR A 174 -7.55 11.53 18.54
C TYR A 174 -8.55 10.75 19.38
N ALA A 175 -9.51 10.13 18.71
CA ALA A 175 -10.45 9.18 19.32
C ALA A 175 -10.51 7.92 18.46
N GLN A 176 -10.62 6.75 19.08
CA GLN A 176 -10.72 5.48 18.37
C GLN A 176 -12.01 4.76 18.76
N ASN A 177 -12.76 4.30 17.76
CA ASN A 177 -13.92 3.44 17.99
C ASN A 177 -13.47 2.07 18.53
N ILE A 178 -14.39 1.37 19.19
CA ILE A 178 -14.15 0.00 19.69
C ILE A 178 -13.58 -0.86 18.56
N THR A 179 -12.45 -1.52 18.84
CA THR A 179 -11.70 -2.28 17.81
C THR A 179 -12.36 -3.61 17.50
N ALA A 180 -12.88 -4.31 18.51
CA ALA A 180 -13.55 -5.60 18.33
C ALA A 180 -14.92 -5.39 17.68
N THR A 181 -15.11 -5.93 16.48
CA THR A 181 -16.35 -5.75 15.68
C THR A 181 -17.61 -6.09 16.47
N GLY A 182 -17.64 -7.24 17.17
CA GLY A 182 -18.81 -7.65 17.93
C GLY A 182 -19.11 -6.79 19.17
N GLU A 183 -18.11 -6.13 19.75
CA GLU A 183 -18.32 -5.17 20.84
C GLU A 183 -18.79 -3.81 20.31
N TYR A 184 -18.21 -3.38 19.19
CA TYR A 184 -18.65 -2.17 18.47
C TYR A 184 -20.13 -2.28 18.09
N GLU A 185 -20.54 -3.38 17.47
CA GLU A 185 -21.93 -3.62 17.08
C GLU A 185 -22.89 -3.58 18.26
N LYS A 186 -22.51 -4.11 19.42
CA LYS A 186 -23.32 -4.05 20.65
C LYS A 186 -23.44 -2.64 21.22
N ALA A 187 -22.47 -1.77 20.97
CA ALA A 187 -22.46 -0.41 21.51
C ALA A 187 -23.23 0.59 20.64
N VAL A 188 -23.45 0.27 19.36
CA VAL A 188 -24.13 1.17 18.39
C VAL A 188 -25.55 0.74 18.03
N ASN A 189 -25.92 -0.52 18.32
CA ASN A 189 -27.29 -1.03 18.23
C ASN A 189 -28.00 -0.90 19.58
#